data_AF-A0A5A5U335-F1
#
_entry.id   AF-A0A5A5U335-F1
#
_cell.length_a   1.000
_cell.length_b   1.000
_cell.length_c   1.000
_cell.angle_alpha   90.00
_cell.angle_beta   90.00
_cell.angle_gamma   90.00
#
_symmetry.space_group_name_H-M   'P 1'
#
loop_
_entity.id
_entity.type
_entity.pdbx_description
1 polymer ?
#
loop_
_entity_poly.entity_id
_entity_poly.type
_entity_poly.pdbx_seq_one_letter_code
_entity_poly.pdbx_strand_id
1 'polypeptide(L)'
;MEKQDFVARTKQLSATVENLSDKISNEEQTKNALIMPFFMNLGYNIFDPTEFIPEFTADVGIKKGERVDYAIQLNNSIAMLVEAKELGSDLNNHSSQLHRYFNVTDAKFSILTNGDEYRFFTDLDKPNIMDSNPFLTIHVSNIKDNQINELFKFVKDNFDSDKI
;
A
#
# COMPACT_ATOMS: atom_id res chain seq x y z
N MET A 1 12.83 -1.15 13.45
CA MET A 1 12.00 -2.24 14.05
C MET A 1 12.68 -3.58 13.86
N GLU A 2 12.70 -4.46 14.87
CA GLU A 2 13.28 -5.81 14.73
C GLU A 2 12.42 -6.72 13.84
N LYS A 3 13.08 -7.61 13.09
CA LYS A 3 12.38 -8.50 12.14
C LYS A 3 11.41 -9.46 12.81
N GLN A 4 11.74 -9.95 14.01
CA GLN A 4 10.86 -10.85 14.75
C GLN A 4 9.56 -10.17 15.19
N ASP A 5 9.64 -8.91 15.62
CA ASP A 5 8.46 -8.10 15.96
C ASP A 5 7.58 -7.87 14.74
N PHE A 6 8.19 -7.58 13.59
CA PHE A 6 7.45 -7.43 12.34
C PHE A 6 6.69 -8.71 11.97
N VAL A 7 7.37 -9.86 11.98
CA VAL A 7 6.74 -11.17 11.72
C VAL A 7 5.55 -11.41 12.64
N ALA A 8 5.68 -11.11 13.93
CA ALA A 8 4.60 -11.29 14.90
C ALA A 8 3.40 -10.38 14.58
N ARG A 9 3.64 -9.10 14.26
CA ARG A 9 2.60 -8.14 13.87
C ARG A 9 1.90 -8.53 12.57
N THR A 10 2.63 -9.02 11.58
CA THR A 10 2.05 -9.54 10.33
C THR A 10 1.15 -10.75 10.58
N LYS A 11 1.57 -11.69 11.43
CA LYS A 11 0.75 -12.84 11.82
C LYS A 11 -0.51 -12.43 12.59
N GLN A 12 -0.41 -11.42 13.45
CA GLN A 12 -1.58 -10.86 14.13
C GLN A 12 -2.57 -10.25 13.14
N LEU A 13 -2.07 -9.50 12.15
CA LEU A 13 -2.91 -8.92 11.10
C LEU A 13 -3.58 -10.01 10.23
N SER A 14 -2.86 -11.09 9.90
CA SER A 14 -3.43 -12.28 9.24
C SER A 14 -4.63 -12.82 10.00
N ALA A 15 -4.50 -13.01 11.31
CA ALA A 15 -5.63 -13.45 12.15
C ALA A 15 -6.77 -12.42 12.18
N THR A 16 -6.46 -11.11 12.12
CA THR A 16 -7.49 -10.06 12.04
C THR A 16 -8.29 -10.15 10.74
N VAL A 17 -7.63 -10.37 9.60
CA VAL A 17 -8.30 -10.55 8.30
C VAL A 17 -9.31 -11.71 8.39
N GLU A 18 -8.89 -12.86 8.90
CA GLU A 18 -9.75 -14.04 9.07
C GLU A 18 -10.94 -13.78 10.01
N ASN A 19 -10.73 -13.06 11.11
CA ASN A 19 -11.77 -12.81 12.12
C ASN A 19 -12.78 -11.72 11.74
N LEU A 20 -12.40 -10.85 10.81
CA LEU A 20 -13.21 -9.70 10.39
C LEU A 20 -13.80 -9.84 8.99
N SER A 21 -13.46 -10.89 8.23
CA SER A 21 -13.91 -11.09 6.85
C SER A 21 -15.44 -10.96 6.70
N ASP A 22 -16.19 -11.55 7.64
CA ASP A 22 -17.66 -11.55 7.60
C ASP A 22 -18.29 -10.28 8.20
N LYS A 23 -17.48 -9.39 8.79
CA LYS A 23 -17.93 -8.17 9.50
C LYS A 23 -17.64 -6.90 8.72
N ILE A 24 -16.67 -6.93 7.82
CA ILE A 24 -16.31 -5.81 6.95
C ILE A 24 -17.23 -5.87 5.72
N SER A 25 -17.94 -4.78 5.46
CA SER A 25 -18.97 -4.69 4.41
C SER A 25 -18.84 -3.46 3.51
N ASN A 26 -17.73 -2.72 3.63
CA ASN A 26 -17.41 -1.61 2.76
C ASN A 26 -15.91 -1.25 2.79
N GLU A 27 -15.52 -0.40 1.84
CA GLU A 27 -14.15 0.08 1.66
C GLU A 27 -13.61 0.83 2.89
N GLU A 28 -14.41 1.69 3.53
CA GLU A 28 -13.96 2.47 4.70
C GLU A 28 -13.68 1.57 5.91
N GLN A 29 -14.49 0.55 6.14
CA GLN A 29 -14.21 -0.46 7.16
C GLN A 29 -12.95 -1.25 6.82
N THR A 30 -12.72 -1.58 5.54
CA THR A 30 -11.50 -2.26 5.07
C THR A 30 -10.26 -1.41 5.34
N LYS A 31 -10.32 -0.12 5.00
CA LYS A 31 -9.25 0.86 5.25
C LYS A 31 -8.89 0.90 6.73
N ASN A 32 -9.87 1.12 7.59
CA ASN A 32 -9.65 1.29 9.03
C ASN A 32 -9.21 0.00 9.74
N ALA A 33 -9.82 -1.14 9.40
CA ALA A 33 -9.61 -2.39 10.14
C ALA A 33 -8.39 -3.18 9.66
N LEU A 34 -7.98 -3.02 8.39
CA LEU A 34 -6.96 -3.87 7.77
C LEU A 34 -5.80 -3.05 7.17
N ILE A 35 -6.10 -2.07 6.31
CA ILE A 35 -5.07 -1.35 5.55
C ILE A 35 -4.27 -0.39 6.44
N MET A 36 -4.91 0.43 7.27
CA MET A 36 -4.19 1.31 8.19
C MET A 36 -3.33 0.50 9.19
N PRO A 37 -3.83 -0.59 9.82
CA PRO A 37 -2.98 -1.48 10.61
C PRO A 37 -1.81 -2.10 9.86
N PHE A 38 -1.95 -2.41 8.57
CA PHE A 38 -0.84 -2.88 7.73
C PHE A 38 0.29 -1.86 7.65
N PHE A 39 -0.03 -0.60 7.34
CA PHE A 39 0.99 0.46 7.26
C PHE A 39 1.56 0.82 8.64
N MET A 40 0.75 0.77 9.70
CA MET A 40 1.23 0.89 11.07
C MET A 40 2.22 -0.23 11.43
N ASN A 41 1.99 -1.46 10.97
CA ASN A 41 2.90 -2.57 11.15
C ASN A 41 4.22 -2.40 10.38
N LEU A 42 4.21 -1.69 9.24
CA LEU A 42 5.41 -1.28 8.53
C LEU A 42 6.15 -0.10 9.21
N GLY A 43 5.57 0.49 10.25
CA GLY A 43 6.17 1.59 11.02
C GLY A 43 5.81 2.99 10.51
N TYR A 44 4.84 3.11 9.59
CA TYR A 44 4.34 4.41 9.17
C TYR A 44 3.38 4.99 10.21
N ASN A 45 3.46 6.30 10.42
CA ASN A 45 2.58 7.00 11.35
C ASN A 45 1.26 7.37 10.69
N ILE A 46 0.27 6.49 10.82
CA ILE A 46 -1.08 6.68 10.27
C ILE A 46 -1.87 7.87 10.88
N PHE A 47 -1.37 8.46 11.97
CA PHE A 47 -1.97 9.63 12.62
C PHE A 47 -1.30 10.95 12.22
N ASP A 48 -0.18 10.89 11.51
CA ASP A 48 0.48 12.07 10.97
C ASP A 48 0.03 12.29 9.51
N PRO A 49 -0.85 13.28 9.26
CA PRO A 49 -1.37 13.54 7.92
C PRO A 49 -0.34 14.16 6.98
N THR A 50 0.90 14.39 7.45
CA THR A 50 2.03 14.80 6.61
C THR A 50 2.90 13.61 6.18
N GLU A 51 2.73 12.46 6.83
CA GLU A 51 3.41 11.20 6.49
C GLU A 51 2.46 10.23 5.79
N PHE A 52 1.27 10.01 6.34
CA PHE A 52 0.23 9.14 5.80
C PHE A 52 -0.95 10.01 5.37
N ILE A 53 -0.88 10.54 4.15
CA ILE A 53 -1.74 11.60 3.64
C ILE A 53 -3.00 10.98 3.04
N PRO A 54 -4.20 11.13 3.63
CA PRO A 54 -5.43 10.61 3.05
C PRO A 54 -5.92 11.50 1.89
N GLU A 55 -6.72 10.90 0.99
CA GLU A 55 -7.40 11.60 -0.10
C GLU A 55 -6.46 12.45 -0.97
N PHE A 56 -5.25 11.93 -1.24
CA PHE A 56 -4.16 12.69 -1.86
C PHE A 56 -4.48 13.09 -3.30
N THR A 57 -4.17 14.35 -3.61
CA THR A 57 -4.30 14.96 -4.94
C THR A 57 -2.98 15.57 -5.39
N ALA A 58 -2.67 15.47 -6.69
CA ALA A 58 -1.50 16.11 -7.30
C ALA A 58 -1.95 17.21 -8.28
N ASP A 59 -1.37 18.41 -8.14
CA ASP A 59 -1.77 19.65 -8.84
C ASP A 59 -1.31 19.70 -10.31
N VAL A 60 -1.70 18.71 -11.11
CA VAL A 60 -1.19 18.53 -12.48
C VAL A 60 -2.30 18.15 -13.44
N GLY A 61 -3.32 19.00 -13.60
CA GLY A 61 -4.31 18.90 -14.70
C GLY A 61 -5.02 17.55 -14.85
N ILE A 62 -4.90 16.65 -13.87
CA ILE A 62 -5.59 15.38 -13.78
C ILE A 62 -7.08 15.69 -13.77
N LYS A 63 -7.89 14.74 -14.25
CA LYS A 63 -9.35 14.80 -14.25
C LYS A 63 -9.83 15.41 -12.92
N LYS A 64 -10.42 16.61 -13.00
CA LYS A 64 -10.75 17.44 -11.85
C LYS A 64 -11.55 16.62 -10.83
N GLY A 65 -11.03 16.50 -9.60
CA GLY A 65 -11.68 15.77 -8.50
C GLY A 65 -11.29 14.30 -8.37
N GLU A 66 -10.35 13.79 -9.16
CA GLU A 66 -9.76 12.47 -8.95
C GLU A 66 -8.72 12.51 -7.84
N ARG A 67 -8.66 11.48 -6.99
CA ARG A 67 -7.74 11.33 -5.85
C ARG A 67 -7.37 9.86 -5.66
N VAL A 68 -6.22 9.61 -5.02
CA VAL A 68 -5.88 8.28 -4.48
C VAL A 68 -6.20 8.26 -2.99
N ASP A 69 -6.44 7.07 -2.43
CA ASP A 69 -6.86 6.94 -1.03
C ASP A 69 -5.79 7.40 -0.04
N TYR A 70 -4.54 7.01 -0.27
CA TYR A 70 -3.42 7.47 0.55
C TYR A 70 -2.18 7.77 -0.29
N ALA A 71 -1.38 8.73 0.17
CA ALA A 71 0.01 8.89 -0.22
C ALA A 71 0.90 8.80 1.02
N ILE A 72 2.02 8.10 0.89
CA ILE A 72 3.01 7.95 1.96
C ILE A 72 4.20 8.82 1.62
N GLN A 73 4.46 9.81 2.46
CA GLN A 73 5.57 10.75 2.31
C GLN A 73 6.74 10.34 3.21
N LEU A 74 7.93 10.27 2.62
CA LEU A 74 9.19 10.06 3.31
C LEU A 74 10.19 11.10 2.85
N ASN A 75 10.96 11.69 3.78
CA ASN A 75 11.97 12.71 3.47
C ASN A 75 11.43 13.87 2.60
N ASN A 76 10.20 14.31 2.85
CA ASN A 76 9.49 15.37 2.11
C ASN A 76 9.20 15.05 0.64
N SER A 77 9.24 13.78 0.24
CA SER A 77 8.84 13.32 -1.09
C SER A 77 7.80 12.21 -0.98
N ILE A 78 6.85 12.17 -1.90
CA ILE A 78 5.90 11.06 -1.97
C ILE A 78 6.66 9.80 -2.38
N ALA A 79 6.75 8.83 -1.47
CA ALA A 79 7.45 7.57 -1.70
C ALA A 79 6.50 6.53 -2.31
N MET A 80 5.26 6.49 -1.83
CA MET A 80 4.28 5.49 -2.24
C MET A 80 2.88 6.08 -2.42
N LEU A 81 2.14 5.54 -3.38
CA LEU A 81 0.71 5.80 -3.57
C LEU A 81 -0.09 4.56 -3.24
N VAL A 82 -1.25 4.71 -2.61
CA VAL A 82 -2.10 3.58 -2.19
C VAL A 82 -3.53 3.81 -2.67
N GLU A 83 -4.06 2.82 -3.36
CA GLU A 83 -5.48 2.73 -3.72
C GLU A 83 -6.08 1.52 -2.99
N ALA A 84 -7.15 1.77 -2.24
CA ALA A 84 -7.85 0.79 -1.46
C ALA A 84 -9.14 0.35 -2.16
N LYS A 85 -9.57 -0.87 -1.86
CA LYS A 85 -10.86 -1.43 -2.26
C LYS A 85 -11.47 -2.18 -1.08
N GLU A 86 -12.75 -2.51 -1.18
CA GLU A 86 -13.44 -3.31 -0.18
C GLU A 86 -12.87 -4.73 -0.10
N LEU A 87 -12.76 -5.28 1.11
CA LEU A 87 -12.32 -6.65 1.33
C LEU A 87 -13.13 -7.65 0.48
N GLY A 88 -12.43 -8.57 -0.18
CA GLY A 88 -13.05 -9.57 -1.07
C GLY A 88 -13.38 -9.06 -2.49
N SER A 89 -13.19 -7.77 -2.77
CA SER A 89 -13.27 -7.27 -4.14
C SER A 89 -12.13 -7.81 -5.02
N ASP A 90 -12.43 -8.01 -6.31
CA ASP A 90 -11.40 -8.28 -7.33
C ASP A 90 -10.66 -6.96 -7.63
N LEU A 91 -9.33 -6.99 -7.56
CA LEU A 91 -8.45 -5.85 -7.83
C LEU A 91 -8.13 -5.67 -9.32
N ASN A 92 -8.60 -6.55 -10.21
CA ASN A 92 -8.37 -6.43 -11.65
C ASN A 92 -8.97 -5.14 -12.24
N ASN A 93 -8.22 -4.44 -13.08
CA ASN A 93 -8.59 -3.16 -13.72
C ASN A 93 -8.79 -1.96 -12.76
N HIS A 94 -8.39 -2.08 -11.49
CA HIS A 94 -8.50 -0.99 -10.50
C HIS A 94 -7.23 -0.14 -10.35
N SER A 95 -6.22 -0.32 -11.21
CA SER A 95 -4.95 0.41 -11.16
C SER A 95 -4.95 1.77 -11.88
N SER A 96 -6.06 2.16 -12.51
CA SER A 96 -6.06 3.32 -13.42
C SER A 96 -5.74 4.65 -12.72
N GLN A 97 -6.19 4.84 -11.48
CA GLN A 97 -5.86 6.00 -10.65
C GLN A 97 -4.36 6.02 -10.33
N LEU A 98 -3.81 4.89 -9.88
CA LEU A 98 -2.38 4.74 -9.59
C LEU A 98 -1.51 5.05 -10.81
N HIS A 99 -1.84 4.57 -12.01
CA HIS A 99 -1.09 4.91 -13.23
C HIS A 99 -1.05 6.42 -13.50
N ARG A 100 -2.19 7.12 -13.32
CA ARG A 100 -2.25 8.57 -13.58
C ARG A 100 -1.42 9.36 -12.57
N TYR A 101 -1.50 8.97 -11.30
CA TYR A 101 -0.81 9.65 -10.22
C TYR A 101 0.69 9.33 -10.16
N PHE A 102 1.07 8.09 -10.40
CA PHE A 102 2.47 7.67 -10.40
C PHE A 102 3.30 8.50 -11.39
N ASN A 103 2.82 8.67 -12.62
CA ASN A 103 3.55 9.36 -13.68
C ASN A 103 3.76 10.87 -13.42
N VAL A 104 3.00 11.47 -12.49
CA VAL A 104 3.01 12.92 -12.24
C VAL A 104 3.45 13.28 -10.81
N THR A 105 3.94 12.29 -10.06
CA THR A 105 4.50 12.45 -8.72
C THR A 105 5.89 11.82 -8.68
N ASP A 106 6.66 12.08 -7.63
CA ASP A 106 7.97 11.44 -7.42
C ASP A 106 7.85 10.03 -6.81
N ALA A 107 6.64 9.45 -6.78
CA ALA A 107 6.37 8.14 -6.19
C ALA A 107 7.24 7.05 -6.83
N LYS A 108 7.78 6.17 -5.98
CA LYS A 108 8.60 5.02 -6.41
C LYS A 108 7.81 3.73 -6.44
N PHE A 109 6.77 3.65 -5.61
CA PHE A 109 5.88 2.51 -5.58
C PHE A 109 4.41 2.92 -5.59
N SER A 110 3.58 2.04 -6.13
CA SER A 110 2.13 2.11 -6.03
C SER A 110 1.61 0.81 -5.44
N ILE A 111 0.59 0.89 -4.58
CA ILE A 111 0.00 -0.24 -3.89
C ILE A 111 -1.49 -0.24 -4.17
N LEU A 112 -1.99 -1.33 -4.75
CA LEU A 112 -3.42 -1.60 -4.88
C LEU A 112 -3.79 -2.71 -3.89
N THR A 113 -4.79 -2.48 -3.04
CA THR A 113 -5.13 -3.45 -1.99
C THR A 113 -6.61 -3.49 -1.64
N ASN A 114 -7.08 -4.66 -1.20
CA ASN A 114 -8.38 -4.84 -0.55
C ASN A 114 -8.25 -5.24 0.94
N GLY A 115 -7.10 -4.96 1.56
CA GLY A 115 -6.82 -5.29 2.97
C GLY A 115 -6.31 -6.71 3.22
N ASP A 116 -6.58 -7.67 2.33
CA ASP A 116 -5.96 -9.01 2.35
C ASP A 116 -4.90 -9.15 1.24
N GLU A 117 -5.26 -8.83 0.00
CA GLU A 117 -4.34 -8.83 -1.12
C GLU A 117 -3.66 -7.45 -1.26
N TYR A 118 -2.34 -7.42 -1.42
CA TYR A 118 -1.58 -6.21 -1.71
C TYR A 118 -0.73 -6.46 -2.96
N ARG A 119 -0.95 -5.65 -3.99
CA ARG A 119 -0.20 -5.64 -5.25
C ARG A 119 0.70 -4.42 -5.28
N PHE A 120 2.01 -4.64 -5.31
CA PHE A 120 3.03 -3.60 -5.37
C PHE A 120 3.51 -3.43 -6.80
N PHE A 121 3.49 -2.18 -7.27
CA PHE A 121 3.91 -1.77 -8.60
C PHE A 121 5.06 -0.78 -8.48
N THR A 122 5.91 -0.73 -9.50
CA THR A 122 7.00 0.23 -9.65
C THR A 122 7.23 0.45 -11.16
N ASP A 123 8.36 1.01 -11.56
CA ASP A 123 8.66 1.45 -12.93
C ASP A 123 9.90 0.75 -13.52
N LEU A 124 9.96 -0.58 -13.40
CA LEU A 124 11.11 -1.38 -13.86
C LEU A 124 11.25 -1.33 -15.39
N ASP A 125 10.15 -1.26 -16.12
CA ASP A 125 10.17 -1.27 -17.58
C ASP A 125 10.59 0.10 -18.16
N LYS A 126 10.04 1.18 -17.61
CA LYS A 126 10.28 2.55 -18.09
C LYS A 126 10.27 3.54 -16.92
N PRO A 127 11.31 4.38 -16.76
CA PRO A 127 11.36 5.37 -15.69
C PRO A 127 10.13 6.26 -15.66
N ASN A 128 9.56 6.42 -14.46
CA ASN A 128 8.38 7.22 -14.16
C ASN A 128 7.12 6.80 -14.94
N ILE A 129 7.04 5.53 -15.33
CA ILE A 129 5.84 4.92 -15.91
C ILE A 129 5.57 3.64 -15.13
N MET A 130 4.47 3.63 -14.38
CA MET A 130 4.10 2.45 -13.60
C MET A 130 3.87 1.23 -14.50
N ASP A 131 4.53 0.12 -14.15
CA ASP A 131 4.39 -1.17 -14.82
C ASP A 131 2.94 -1.68 -14.74
N SER A 132 2.50 -2.44 -15.76
CA SER A 132 1.14 -2.99 -15.78
C SER A 132 0.94 -4.16 -14.83
N ASN A 133 2.03 -4.85 -14.47
CA ASN A 133 2.01 -6.01 -13.57
C ASN A 133 2.69 -5.66 -12.26
N PRO A 134 2.19 -6.15 -11.11
CA PRO A 134 2.89 -5.98 -9.85
C PRO A 134 4.16 -6.83 -9.84
N PHE A 135 5.24 -6.30 -9.26
CA PHE A 135 6.48 -7.07 -9.02
C PHE A 135 6.38 -7.92 -7.75
N LEU A 136 5.53 -7.53 -6.80
CA LEU A 136 5.24 -8.27 -5.58
C LEU A 136 3.73 -8.29 -5.33
N THR A 137 3.18 -9.49 -5.16
CA THR A 137 1.81 -9.69 -4.65
C THR A 137 1.87 -10.53 -3.40
N ILE A 138 1.16 -10.10 -2.35
CA ILE A 138 1.01 -10.84 -1.10
C ILE A 138 -0.47 -10.98 -0.73
N HIS A 139 -0.81 -12.06 -0.05
CA HIS A 139 -2.08 -12.24 0.64
C HIS A 139 -1.76 -12.32 2.13
N VAL A 140 -2.26 -11.39 2.94
CA VAL A 140 -1.91 -11.29 4.36
C VAL A 140 -2.37 -12.52 5.14
N SER A 141 -3.58 -13.02 4.83
CA SER A 141 -4.14 -14.26 5.39
C SER A 141 -3.32 -15.52 5.08
N ASN A 142 -2.48 -15.49 4.03
CA ASN A 142 -1.71 -16.64 3.56
C ASN A 142 -0.28 -16.24 3.17
N ILE A 143 0.33 -15.35 3.96
CA ILE A 143 1.65 -14.81 3.63
C ILE A 143 2.75 -15.84 3.91
N LYS A 144 3.67 -15.98 2.96
CA LYS A 144 4.81 -16.90 3.05
C LYS A 144 6.02 -16.22 3.66
N ASP A 145 6.92 -17.00 4.28
CA ASP A 145 8.13 -16.47 4.93
C ASP A 145 9.02 -15.65 3.97
N ASN A 146 9.14 -16.06 2.71
CA ASN A 146 9.89 -15.32 1.70
C ASN A 146 9.22 -13.96 1.36
N GLN A 147 7.89 -13.92 1.29
CA GLN A 147 7.15 -12.67 1.09
C GLN A 147 7.27 -11.75 2.31
N ILE A 148 7.31 -12.28 3.53
CA ILE A 148 7.60 -11.47 4.73
C ILE A 148 8.99 -10.83 4.63
N ASN A 149 9.99 -11.54 4.10
CA ASN A 149 11.33 -10.98 3.92
C ASN A 149 11.34 -9.82 2.91
N GLU A 150 10.64 -9.96 1.79
CA GLU A 150 10.50 -8.89 0.81
C GLU A 150 9.73 -7.70 1.39
N LEU A 151 8.60 -7.97 2.08
CA LEU A 151 7.80 -6.94 2.72
C LEU A 151 8.57 -6.21 3.85
N PHE A 152 9.52 -6.88 4.51
CA PHE A 152 10.35 -6.26 5.54
C PHE A 152 11.24 -5.12 4.99
N LYS A 153 11.51 -5.09 3.68
CA LYS A 153 12.19 -3.96 3.02
C LYS A 153 11.30 -2.70 2.96
N PHE A 154 9.98 -2.86 3.01
CA PHE A 154 9.01 -1.76 3.04
C PHE A 154 8.76 -1.19 4.44
N VAL A 155 9.37 -1.77 5.46
CA VAL A 155 9.37 -1.18 6.80
C VAL A 155 10.07 0.17 6.74
N LYS A 156 9.46 1.21 7.30
CA LYS A 156 9.93 2.60 7.21
C LYS A 156 11.43 2.77 7.49
N ASP A 157 11.93 2.15 8.57
CA ASP A 157 13.34 2.22 8.97
C ASP A 157 14.30 1.55 7.97
N ASN A 158 13.79 0.63 7.14
CA ASN A 158 14.55 -0.14 6.16
C ASN A 158 14.29 0.32 4.72
N PHE A 159 13.35 1.23 4.52
CA PHE A 159 12.87 1.61 3.19
C PHE A 159 13.97 2.33 2.41
N ASP A 160 14.35 1.73 1.29
CA ASP A 160 15.32 2.26 0.35
C ASP A 160 14.86 1.87 -1.06
N SER A 161 14.32 2.84 -1.79
CA SER A 161 13.75 2.61 -3.12
C SER A 161 14.76 2.06 -4.11
N ASP A 162 16.05 2.35 -3.93
CA ASP A 162 17.09 1.94 -4.87
C ASP A 162 17.55 0.48 -4.64
N LYS A 163 17.13 -0.13 -3.53
CA LYS A 163 17.49 -1.50 -3.12
C LYS A 163 16.33 -2.50 -3.15
N ILE A 164 15.14 -2.04 -3.53
CA ILE A 164 13.91 -2.83 -3.57
C ILE A 164 13.63 -3.29 -5.00
#